data_AF-A0A3M8H0G9-F1
#
_entry.id   AF-A0A3M8H0G9-F1
#
_cell.length_a   1.000
_cell.length_b   1.000
_cell.length_c   1.000
_cell.angle_alpha   90.00
_cell.angle_beta   90.00
_cell.angle_gamma   90.00
#
_symmetry.space_group_name_H-M   'P 1'
#
loop_
_entity.id
_entity.type
_entity.pdbx_description
1 polymer ?
#
loop_
_entity_poly.entity_id
_entity_poly.type
_entity_poly.pdbx_seq_one_letter_code
_entity_poly.pdbx_strand_id
1 'polypeptide(L)'
;MSKLTKVNKWANKNGYCVKIREYIKSYHLLITVNESLSFDVSFQESTIYHSIQGKEGRPKGVYLAINRKNRPGFSFPYSSQEEIILKMEEEISNLTKN
;
A
#
# COMPACT_ATOMS: atom_id res chain seq x y z
N MET A 1 14.88 11.01 -0.72
CA MET A 1 13.96 10.63 0.38
C MET A 1 13.07 9.50 -0.11
N SER A 2 12.98 8.37 0.62
CA SER A 2 12.14 7.23 0.23
C SER A 2 10.64 7.62 0.25
N LYS A 3 9.93 7.32 -0.84
CA LYS A 3 8.55 7.76 -1.07
C LYS A 3 7.54 7.23 -0.04
N LEU A 4 7.87 6.14 0.68
CA LEU A 4 7.04 5.51 1.72
C LEU A 4 7.75 5.42 3.09
N THR A 5 8.54 6.43 3.44
CA THR A 5 9.37 6.40 4.66
C THR A 5 8.56 6.18 5.95
N LYS A 6 7.38 6.78 6.10
CA LYS A 6 6.59 6.68 7.34
C LYS A 6 6.03 5.26 7.50
N VAL A 7 5.49 4.71 6.42
CA VAL A 7 5.00 3.32 6.37
C VAL A 7 6.12 2.33 6.66
N ASN A 8 7.30 2.51 6.06
CA ASN A 8 8.45 1.65 6.32
C ASN A 8 8.90 1.71 7.79
N LYS A 9 9.01 2.91 8.37
CA LYS A 9 9.37 3.07 9.80
C LYS A 9 8.34 2.43 10.72
N TRP A 10 7.05 2.61 10.44
CA TRP A 10 5.96 2.00 11.19
C TRP A 10 6.03 0.46 11.14
N ALA A 11 6.20 -0.12 9.95
CA ALA A 11 6.24 -1.57 9.80
C ALA A 11 7.43 -2.20 10.53
N ASN A 12 8.62 -1.59 10.39
CA ASN A 12 9.82 -2.05 11.12
C ASN A 12 9.68 -1.89 12.63
N LYS A 13 9.06 -0.80 13.12
CA LYS A 13 8.82 -0.59 14.57
C LYS A 13 7.91 -1.67 15.16
N ASN A 14 6.95 -2.16 14.38
CA ASN A 14 6.03 -3.23 14.80
C ASN A 14 6.57 -4.65 14.53
N GLY A 15 7.81 -4.78 14.02
CA GLY A 15 8.43 -6.08 13.76
C GLY A 15 7.87 -6.83 12.54
N TYR A 16 7.15 -6.15 11.63
CA TYR A 16 6.63 -6.77 10.42
C TYR A 16 7.72 -6.97 9.37
N CYS A 17 7.58 -8.03 8.57
CA CYS A 17 8.49 -8.29 7.46
C CYS A 17 8.17 -7.35 6.31
N VAL A 18 9.17 -6.57 5.85
CA VAL A 18 9.01 -5.61 4.76
C VAL A 18 9.87 -6.02 3.56
N LYS A 19 9.26 -6.12 2.39
CA LYS A 19 9.93 -6.29 1.10
C LYS A 19 9.71 -5.07 0.22
N ILE A 20 10.79 -4.51 -0.30
CA ILE A 20 10.75 -3.36 -1.19
C ILE A 20 10.72 -3.86 -2.63
N ARG A 21 9.85 -3.28 -3.47
CA ARG A 21 9.85 -3.48 -4.93
C ARG A 21 9.78 -2.12 -5.62
N GLU A 22 10.77 -1.82 -6.44
CA GLU A 22 10.79 -0.60 -7.25
C GLU A 22 10.52 -0.93 -8.71
N TYR A 23 9.63 -0.16 -9.32
CA TYR A 23 9.33 -0.18 -10.74
C TYR A 23 9.53 1.23 -11.30
N ILE A 24 9.61 1.36 -12.64
CA ILE A 24 9.90 2.62 -13.33
C ILE A 24 8.99 3.78 -12.87
N LYS A 25 7.73 3.51 -12.53
CA LYS A 25 6.74 4.53 -12.13
C LYS A 25 6.10 4.31 -10.76
N SER A 26 6.47 3.24 -10.06
CA SER A 26 5.88 2.92 -8.77
C SER A 26 6.90 2.37 -7.80
N TYR A 27 6.73 2.72 -6.54
CA TYR A 27 7.53 2.21 -5.43
C TYR A 27 6.60 1.46 -4.48
N HIS A 28 6.89 0.20 -4.20
CA HIS A 28 6.03 -0.68 -3.39
C HIS A 28 6.75 -1.15 -2.13
N LEU A 29 5.99 -1.20 -1.03
CA LEU A 29 6.32 -1.91 0.19
C LEU A 29 5.32 -3.04 0.39
N LEU A 30 5.79 -4.26 0.29
CA LEU A 30 5.03 -5.44 0.69
C LEU A 30 5.31 -5.72 2.16
N ILE A 31 4.30 -5.55 3.00
CA ILE A 31 4.37 -5.74 4.45
C ILE A 31 3.62 -7.01 4.79
N THR A 32 4.31 -8.00 5.32
CA THR A 32 3.70 -9.26 5.77
C THR A 32 3.49 -9.22 7.28
N VAL A 33 2.22 -9.26 7.70
CA VAL A 33 1.85 -9.35 9.12
C VAL A 33 1.88 -10.80 9.58
N ASN A 34 1.25 -11.71 8.81
CA ASN A 34 1.27 -13.16 9.01
C ASN A 34 0.86 -13.88 7.71
N GLU A 35 0.66 -15.20 7.76
CA GLU A 35 0.26 -16.02 6.61
C GLU A 35 -1.10 -15.63 6.00
N SER A 36 -1.96 -15.00 6.80
CA SER A 36 -3.33 -14.64 6.43
C SER A 36 -3.50 -13.18 6.04
N LEU A 37 -2.54 -12.30 6.36
CA LEU A 37 -2.65 -10.86 6.15
C LEU A 37 -1.31 -10.26 5.69
N SER A 38 -1.36 -9.60 4.54
CA SER A 38 -0.27 -8.74 4.07
C SER A 38 -0.83 -7.49 3.39
N PHE A 39 0.00 -6.46 3.30
CA PHE A 39 -0.33 -5.19 2.68
C PHE A 39 0.65 -4.89 1.56
N ASP A 40 0.15 -4.46 0.40
CA ASP A 40 0.97 -3.84 -0.64
C ASP A 40 0.68 -2.34 -0.63
N VAL A 41 1.62 -1.57 -0.11
CA VAL A 41 1.56 -0.12 -0.11
C VAL A 41 2.39 0.39 -1.26
N SER A 42 1.76 1.10 -2.20
CA SER A 42 2.44 1.65 -3.36
C SER A 42 2.37 3.16 -3.41
N PHE A 43 3.46 3.78 -3.83
CA PHE A 43 3.47 5.16 -4.27
C PHE A 43 3.50 5.16 -5.80
N GLN A 44 2.50 5.76 -6.43
CA GLN A 44 2.42 5.88 -7.88
C GLN A 44 2.72 7.33 -8.29
N GLU A 45 3.67 7.50 -9.22
CA GLU A 45 3.75 8.76 -9.96
C GLU A 45 2.55 8.84 -10.92
N SER A 46 2.00 10.05 -11.12
CA SER A 46 0.83 10.25 -11.97
C SER A 46 1.01 9.59 -13.33
N THR A 47 0.03 8.81 -13.75
CA THR A 47 -0.03 8.23 -15.10
C THR A 47 -1.17 8.85 -15.89
N ILE A 48 -1.46 10.14 -15.68
CA ILE A 48 -2.43 10.87 -16.51
C ILE A 48 -1.94 10.84 -17.96
N TYR A 49 -2.60 10.02 -18.77
CA TYR A 49 -2.49 10.04 -20.22
C TYR A 49 -3.84 10.51 -20.76
N HIS A 50 -3.86 11.64 -21.45
CA HIS A 50 -5.03 12.03 -22.25
C HIS A 50 -5.05 11.14 -23.51
N SER A 51 -5.70 9.98 -23.43
CA SER A 51 -6.02 9.24 -24.65
C SER A 51 -7.15 9.95 -25.40
N ILE A 52 -7.15 9.94 -26.73
CA ILE A 52 -8.22 10.47 -27.61
C ILE A 52 -9.61 9.89 -27.25
N GLN A 53 -9.66 8.74 -26.57
CA GLN A 53 -10.87 8.04 -26.13
C GLN A 53 -11.20 8.19 -24.62
N GLY A 54 -10.53 9.10 -23.89
CA GLY A 54 -10.92 9.46 -22.51
C GLY A 54 -10.71 8.41 -21.42
N LYS A 55 -9.59 7.68 -21.38
CA LYS A 55 -9.25 6.81 -20.23
C LYS A 55 -8.61 7.58 -19.08
N GLU A 56 -9.16 7.37 -17.89
CA GLU A 56 -8.70 7.91 -16.62
C GLU A 56 -7.38 7.24 -16.18
N GLY A 57 -6.29 8.02 -16.15
CA GLY A 57 -5.05 7.61 -15.50
C GLY A 57 -5.21 7.54 -13.98
N ARG A 58 -4.35 6.79 -13.30
CA ARG A 58 -4.34 6.82 -11.83
C ARG A 58 -3.69 8.11 -11.35
N PRO A 59 -4.32 8.85 -10.41
CA PRO A 59 -3.72 10.04 -9.85
C PRO A 59 -2.41 9.71 -9.13
N LYS A 60 -1.53 10.70 -9.03
CA LYS A 60 -0.35 10.58 -8.16
C LYS A 60 -0.82 10.40 -6.72
N GLY A 61 -0.28 9.42 -6.02
CA GLY A 61 -0.69 9.20 -4.63
C GLY A 61 -0.14 7.93 -4.01
N VAL A 62 -0.56 7.72 -2.77
CA VAL A 62 -0.28 6.50 -2.02
C VAL A 62 -1.50 5.60 -2.10
N TYR A 63 -1.26 4.32 -2.31
CA TYR A 63 -2.27 3.31 -2.46
C TYR A 63 -2.01 2.15 -1.51
N LEU A 64 -3.08 1.52 -1.04
CA LEU A 64 -3.02 0.32 -0.20
C LEU A 64 -3.86 -0.77 -0.87
N ALA A 65 -3.27 -1.96 -1.02
CA ALA A 65 -3.99 -3.20 -1.26
C ALA A 65 -3.87 -4.09 -0.02
N ILE A 66 -5.00 -4.62 0.43
CA ILE A 66 -5.08 -5.51 1.59
C ILE A 66 -5.22 -6.94 1.06
N ASN A 67 -4.20 -7.76 1.27
CA ASN A 67 -4.15 -9.12 0.78
C ASN A 67 -4.50 -10.08 1.92
N ARG A 68 -5.54 -10.89 1.72
CA ARG A 68 -6.02 -11.86 2.72
C ARG A 68 -5.85 -13.29 2.22
N LYS A 69 -5.27 -14.18 3.03
CA LYS A 69 -5.02 -15.60 2.69
C LYS A 69 -4.36 -15.75 1.31
N ASN A 70 -3.31 -14.97 1.04
CA ASN A 70 -2.61 -14.88 -0.24
C ASN A 70 -3.47 -14.48 -1.46
N ARG A 71 -4.68 -13.96 -1.27
CA ARG A 71 -5.48 -13.37 -2.35
C ARG A 71 -5.19 -11.88 -2.44
N PRO A 72 -4.73 -11.37 -3.60
CA PRO A 72 -4.46 -9.95 -3.77
C PRO A 72 -5.75 -9.15 -3.67
N GLY A 73 -5.73 -8.09 -2.86
CA GLY A 73 -6.84 -7.15 -2.76
C GLY A 73 -6.82 -6.10 -3.87
N PHE A 74 -7.92 -5.36 -3.99
CA PHE A 74 -7.94 -4.15 -4.81
C PHE A 74 -7.12 -3.06 -4.13
N SER A 75 -6.41 -2.27 -4.95
CA SER A 75 -5.57 -1.18 -4.49
C SER A 75 -6.38 0.12 -4.49
N PHE A 76 -6.54 0.74 -3.33
CA PHE A 76 -7.32 1.97 -3.16
C PHE A 76 -6.40 3.16 -2.84
N PRO A 77 -6.68 4.36 -3.37
CA PRO A 77 -5.93 5.56 -3.06
C PRO A 77 -6.25 6.07 -1.65
N TYR A 78 -5.25 6.68 -1.01
CA TYR A 78 -5.37 7.36 0.27
C TYR A 78 -4.72 8.74 0.19
N SER A 79 -5.20 9.66 1.04
CA SER A 79 -4.74 11.06 1.04
C SER A 79 -3.33 11.19 1.62
N SER A 80 -2.92 10.27 2.49
CA SER A 80 -1.63 10.29 3.17
C SER A 80 -1.10 8.91 3.57
N GLN A 81 0.17 8.85 3.97
CA GLN A 81 0.76 7.63 4.56
C GLN A 81 0.17 7.34 5.94
N GLU A 82 -0.18 8.37 6.69
CA GLU A 82 -0.84 8.26 7.99
C GLU A 82 -2.20 7.57 7.89
N GLU A 83 -3.04 7.95 6.92
CA GLU A 83 -4.33 7.29 6.70
C GLU A 83 -4.16 5.81 6.34
N ILE A 84 -3.14 5.46 5.55
CA ILE A 84 -2.81 4.07 5.25
C ILE A 84 -2.39 3.31 6.50
N ILE A 85 -1.57 3.92 7.35
CA ILE A 85 -1.15 3.32 8.63
C ILE A 85 -2.38 3.06 9.51
N LEU A 86 -3.25 4.04 9.69
CA LEU A 86 -4.49 3.89 10.45
C LEU A 86 -5.37 2.76 9.90
N LYS A 87 -5.50 2.68 8.57
CA LYS A 87 -6.28 1.61 7.95
C LYS A 87 -5.65 0.24 8.17
N MET A 88 -4.33 0.12 8.05
CA MET A 88 -3.64 -1.15 8.32
C MET A 88 -3.80 -1.58 9.78
N GLU A 89 -3.70 -0.64 10.73
CA GLU A 89 -3.91 -0.91 12.16
C GLU A 89 -5.34 -1.38 12.46
N GLU A 90 -6.34 -0.80 11.80
CA GLU A 90 -7.73 -1.25 11.86
C GLU A 90 -7.89 -2.70 11.37
N GLU A 91 -7.31 -3.02 10.22
CA GLU A 91 -7.37 -4.36 9.62
C GLU A 91 -6.66 -5.42 10.49
N ILE A 92 -5.51 -5.07 11.08
CA ILE A 92 -4.80 -5.93 12.02
C ILE A 92 -5.67 -6.17 13.28
N SER A 93 -6.27 -5.11 13.81
CA SER A 93 -7.13 -5.21 15.00
C SER A 93 -8.36 -6.09 14.73
N ASN A 94 -8.97 -5.99 13.55
CA ASN A 94 -10.10 -6.82 13.13
C ASN A 94 -9.72 -8.29 12.98
N LEU A 95 -8.46 -8.60 12.67
CA LEU A 95 -7.96 -9.98 12.64
C LEU A 95 -7.92 -10.60 14.04
N THR A 96 -7.55 -9.84 15.07
CA THR A 96 -7.39 -10.33 16.45
C THR A 96 -8.71 -10.50 17.22
N LYS A 97 -9.79 -9.90 16.73
CA LYS A 97 -11.13 -9.96 17.38
C LYS A 97 -11.95 -11.19 16.97
N ASN A 98 -11.51 -11.93 15.96
CA ASN A 98 -12.14 -13.16 15.48
C ASN A 98 -11.29 -14.38 15.84
#